data_AF-A0A8T5ANN5-F1
#
_entry.id   AF-A0A8T5ANN5-F1
#
_cell.length_a   1.000
_cell.length_b   1.000
_cell.length_c   1.000
_cell.angle_alpha   90.00
_cell.angle_beta   90.00
_cell.angle_gamma   90.00
#
_symmetry.space_group_name_H-M   'P 1'
#
loop_
_entity.id
_entity.type
_entity.pdbx_description
1 polymer ?
#
loop_
_entity_poly.entity_id
_entity_poly.type
_entity_poly.pdbx_seq_one_letter_code
_entity_poly.pdbx_strand_id
1 'polypeptide(L)'
;MTRHNTSRYFIIKKLLKSPKSALSLTILAFLIVTTIVPMVQAQASPTDDEPSLGYGLAILGAGLVLGLTGLGVGLGMGTLGAAGAGAVAEKPEVFSKVILMIVFVEAIAIYALTLGFMILMKLP
;
A
#
# COMPACT_ATOMS: atom_id res chain seq x y z
N MET A 1 -10.59 -15.34 -34.83
CA MET A 1 -11.35 -14.85 -33.66
C MET A 1 -10.33 -14.51 -32.57
N THR A 2 -9.93 -13.23 -32.37
CA THR A 2 -9.13 -12.71 -31.19
C THR A 2 -8.60 -11.26 -31.29
N ARG A 3 -8.89 -10.45 -32.33
CA ARG A 3 -8.36 -9.07 -32.46
C ARG A 3 -9.07 -7.97 -31.64
N HIS A 4 -9.87 -8.31 -30.60
CA HIS A 4 -10.69 -7.32 -29.91
C HIS A 4 -10.03 -6.70 -28.64
N ASN A 5 -9.03 -7.34 -28.01
CA ASN A 5 -8.56 -6.89 -26.69
C ASN A 5 -7.36 -5.92 -26.70
N THR A 6 -6.68 -5.75 -27.83
CA THR A 6 -5.45 -4.94 -27.91
C THR A 6 -5.71 -3.42 -27.82
N SER A 7 -6.94 -2.99 -28.15
CA SER A 7 -7.32 -1.55 -28.12
C SER A 7 -7.44 -0.99 -26.69
N ARG A 8 -7.87 -1.81 -25.72
CA ARG A 8 -8.05 -1.37 -24.33
C ARG A 8 -6.73 -1.12 -23.61
N TYR A 9 -5.72 -1.95 -23.85
CA TYR A 9 -4.36 -1.73 -23.32
C TYR A 9 -3.73 -0.44 -23.84
N PHE A 10 -4.00 -0.08 -25.10
CA PHE A 10 -3.51 1.17 -25.68
C PHE A 10 -4.15 2.40 -25.02
N ILE A 11 -5.46 2.35 -24.71
CA ILE A 11 -6.17 3.43 -24.01
C ILE A 11 -5.67 3.56 -22.57
N ILE A 12 -5.46 2.46 -21.85
CA ILE A 12 -4.93 2.44 -20.48
C ILE A 12 -3.50 3.02 -20.43
N LYS A 13 -2.65 2.65 -21.39
CA LYS A 13 -1.28 3.19 -21.49
C LYS A 13 -1.25 4.65 -21.93
N LYS A 14 -2.23 5.09 -22.74
CA LYS A 14 -2.43 6.49 -23.14
C LYS A 14 -2.96 7.35 -21.97
N LEU A 15 -3.76 6.77 -21.07
CA LEU A 15 -4.21 7.39 -19.82
C LEU A 15 -3.07 7.58 -18.80
N LEU A 16 -2.12 6.64 -18.73
CA LEU A 16 -0.98 6.69 -17.80
C LEU A 16 0.14 7.66 -18.26
N LYS A 17 0.13 8.06 -19.54
CA LYS A 17 1.17 8.91 -20.14
C LYS A 17 0.80 10.40 -20.19
N SER A 18 -0.21 10.84 -19.43
CA SER A 18 -0.55 12.27 -19.32
C SER A 18 -0.26 12.77 -17.89
N PRO A 19 0.53 13.85 -17.73
CA PRO A 19 0.91 14.36 -16.41
C PRO A 19 -0.29 14.89 -15.61
N LYS A 20 -1.40 15.23 -16.28
CA LYS A 20 -2.61 15.77 -15.64
C LYS A 20 -3.53 14.69 -15.07
N SER A 21 -3.56 13.49 -15.66
CA SER A 21 -4.36 12.35 -15.17
C SER A 21 -3.69 11.63 -13.99
N ALA A 22 -2.35 11.52 -14.00
CA ALA A 22 -1.60 11.03 -12.84
C ALA A 22 -1.75 11.97 -11.63
N LEU A 23 -1.72 13.29 -11.86
CA LEU A 23 -1.93 14.30 -10.82
C LEU A 23 -3.33 14.19 -10.19
N SER A 24 -4.37 14.00 -11.00
CA SER A 24 -5.76 13.83 -10.52
C SER A 24 -5.93 12.56 -9.67
N LEU A 25 -5.28 11.46 -10.06
CA LEU A 25 -5.35 10.20 -9.32
C LEU A 25 -4.62 10.29 -7.97
N THR A 26 -3.47 10.98 -7.93
CA THR A 26 -2.74 11.26 -6.70
C THR A 26 -3.49 12.23 -5.78
N ILE A 27 -4.15 13.25 -6.35
CA ILE A 27 -5.00 14.18 -5.58
C ILE A 27 -6.23 13.48 -5.03
N LEU A 28 -6.86 12.57 -5.78
CA LEU A 28 -7.99 11.79 -5.29
C LEU A 28 -7.58 10.79 -4.20
N ALA A 29 -6.41 10.16 -4.33
CA ALA A 29 -5.83 9.35 -3.27
C ALA A 29 -5.51 10.19 -2.01
N PHE A 30 -5.00 11.42 -2.19
CA PHE A 30 -4.73 12.36 -1.10
C PHE A 30 -6.00 12.90 -0.44
N LEU A 31 -7.09 13.08 -1.20
CA LEU A 31 -8.40 13.50 -0.70
C LEU A 31 -9.10 12.39 0.10
N ILE A 32 -8.97 11.14 -0.33
CA ILE A 32 -9.46 9.98 0.44
C ILE A 32 -8.67 9.86 1.76
N VAL A 33 -7.34 10.02 1.72
CA VAL A 33 -6.51 9.94 2.93
C VAL A 33 -6.79 11.07 3.92
N THR A 34 -7.01 12.31 3.45
CA THR A 34 -7.26 13.47 4.32
C THR A 34 -8.68 13.54 4.90
N THR A 35 -9.66 12.84 4.31
CA THR A 35 -11.05 12.78 4.85
C THR A 35 -11.25 11.66 5.88
N ILE A 36 -10.46 10.58 5.82
CA ILE A 36 -10.52 9.50 6.81
C ILE A 36 -9.88 9.93 8.14
N VAL A 37 -8.83 10.76 8.10
CA VAL A 37 -8.06 11.19 9.30
C VAL A 37 -8.88 12.01 10.33
N PRO A 38 -9.71 13.01 9.97
CA PRO A 38 -10.52 13.73 10.95
C PRO A 38 -11.66 12.89 11.55
N MET A 39 -12.08 11.79 10.90
CA MET A 39 -13.00 10.82 11.53
C MET A 39 -12.28 9.88 12.51
N VAL A 40 -10.97 9.67 12.36
CA VAL A 40 -10.14 8.88 13.29
C VAL A 40 -9.82 9.63 14.59
N GLN A 41 -9.75 10.96 14.56
CA GLN A 41 -9.42 11.77 15.73
C GLN A 41 -10.66 12.19 16.57
N ALA A 42 -11.88 11.96 16.08
CA ALA A 42 -13.10 12.50 16.69
C ALA A 42 -13.65 11.71 17.89
N GLN A 43 -13.12 10.52 18.22
CA GLN A 43 -13.62 9.74 19.36
C GLN A 43 -12.49 9.33 20.31
N ALA A 44 -12.03 10.32 21.08
CA ALA A 44 -11.53 10.08 22.42
C ALA A 44 -12.72 10.15 23.38
N SER A 45 -13.20 9.00 23.87
CA SER A 45 -13.88 8.89 25.16
C SER A 45 -13.76 7.46 25.67
N PRO A 46 -13.25 7.26 26.90
CA PRO A 46 -13.17 5.95 27.56
C PRO A 46 -14.51 5.66 28.26
N THR A 47 -15.10 4.49 28.03
CA THR A 47 -16.01 3.85 28.99
C THR A 47 -16.08 2.36 28.70
N ASP A 48 -15.80 1.60 29.74
CA ASP A 48 -15.82 0.14 29.84
C ASP A 48 -17.25 -0.43 29.63
N ASP A 49 -17.35 -1.65 29.11
CA ASP A 49 -18.55 -2.54 29.12
C ASP A 49 -19.60 -2.52 27.98
N GLU A 50 -19.33 -1.92 26.83
CA GLU A 50 -20.02 -2.26 25.57
C GLU A 50 -18.99 -2.32 24.42
N PRO A 51 -19.11 -3.23 23.43
CA PRO A 51 -18.26 -3.18 22.24
C PRO A 51 -18.62 -1.91 21.48
N SER A 52 -17.99 -0.81 21.87
CA SER A 52 -18.21 0.48 21.28
C SER A 52 -17.93 0.36 19.78
N LEU A 53 -18.73 1.04 18.97
CA LEU A 53 -18.54 1.07 17.52
C LEU A 53 -17.09 1.49 17.17
N GLY A 54 -16.44 2.27 18.05
CA GLY A 54 -15.02 2.62 18.00
C GLY A 54 -14.05 1.44 18.11
N TYR A 55 -14.32 0.46 18.99
CA TYR A 55 -13.53 -0.77 19.10
C TYR A 55 -13.57 -1.59 17.80
N GLY A 56 -14.77 -1.78 17.24
CA GLY A 56 -14.95 -2.47 15.96
C GLY A 56 -14.24 -1.75 14.80
N LEU A 57 -14.38 -0.42 14.72
CA LEU A 57 -13.71 0.40 13.71
C LEU A 57 -12.18 0.39 13.86
N ALA A 58 -11.64 0.37 15.09
CA ALA A 58 -10.20 0.31 15.32
C ALA A 58 -9.59 -1.01 14.82
N ILE A 59 -10.26 -2.14 15.08
CA ILE A 59 -9.80 -3.46 14.59
C ILE A 59 -9.89 -3.54 13.08
N LEU A 60 -10.98 -3.03 12.48
CA LEU A 60 -11.08 -2.96 11.02
C LEU A 60 -9.98 -2.05 10.44
N GLY A 61 -9.67 -0.93 11.08
CA GLY A 61 -8.56 -0.05 10.71
C GLY A 61 -7.21 -0.76 10.75
N ALA A 62 -6.93 -1.52 11.80
CA ALA A 62 -5.69 -2.31 11.92
C ALA A 62 -5.57 -3.36 10.80
N GLY A 63 -6.65 -4.10 10.53
CA GLY A 63 -6.69 -5.08 9.44
C GLY A 63 -6.52 -4.44 8.05
N LEU A 64 -7.10 -3.26 7.85
CA LEU A 64 -7.07 -2.55 6.56
C LEU A 64 -5.68 -1.97 6.27
N VAL A 65 -4.98 -1.43 7.27
CA VAL A 65 -3.58 -0.97 7.13
C VAL A 65 -2.66 -2.12 6.73
N LEU A 66 -2.76 -3.26 7.41
CA LEU A 66 -1.96 -4.45 7.10
C LEU A 66 -2.30 -5.04 5.74
N GLY A 67 -3.59 -5.17 5.42
CA GLY A 67 -4.07 -5.74 4.17
C GLY A 67 -3.68 -4.91 2.94
N LEU A 68 -3.90 -3.59 2.99
CA LEU A 68 -3.54 -2.70 1.89
C LEU A 68 -2.03 -2.61 1.70
N THR A 69 -1.26 -2.54 2.80
CA THR A 69 0.20 -2.51 2.70
C THR A 69 0.74 -3.83 2.16
N GLY A 70 0.25 -4.97 2.64
CA GLY A 70 0.65 -6.29 2.17
C GLY A 70 0.39 -6.48 0.68
N LEU A 71 -0.74 -6.00 0.15
CA LEU A 71 -1.01 -6.03 -1.29
C LEU A 71 -0.03 -5.15 -2.08
N GLY A 72 0.24 -3.93 -1.63
CA GLY A 72 1.19 -3.02 -2.30
C GLY A 72 2.63 -3.54 -2.30
N VAL A 73 3.09 -3.99 -1.12
CA VAL A 73 4.43 -4.58 -0.94
C VAL A 73 4.56 -5.86 -1.76
N GLY A 74 3.59 -6.78 -1.70
CA GLY A 74 3.65 -8.04 -2.44
C GLY A 74 3.76 -7.85 -3.95
N LEU A 75 3.01 -6.90 -4.52
CA LEU A 75 3.11 -6.56 -5.94
C LEU A 75 4.45 -5.93 -6.31
N GLY A 76 4.93 -4.99 -5.50
CA GLY A 76 6.24 -4.35 -5.72
C GLY A 76 7.38 -5.36 -5.61
N MET A 77 7.39 -6.13 -4.53
CA MET A 77 8.42 -7.11 -4.21
C MET A 77 8.48 -8.26 -5.22
N GLY A 78 7.33 -8.73 -5.72
CA GLY A 78 7.29 -9.75 -6.78
C GLY A 78 7.97 -9.30 -8.07
N THR A 79 7.72 -8.06 -8.50
CA THR A 79 8.38 -7.51 -9.70
C THR A 79 9.86 -7.22 -9.47
N LEU A 80 10.21 -6.69 -8.30
CA LEU A 80 11.58 -6.40 -7.92
C LEU A 80 12.42 -7.68 -7.82
N GLY A 81 11.87 -8.75 -7.25
CA GLY A 81 12.53 -10.05 -7.15
C GLY A 81 12.80 -10.68 -8.52
N ALA A 82 11.81 -10.69 -9.41
CA ALA A 82 11.97 -11.23 -10.76
C ALA A 82 12.99 -10.44 -11.59
N ALA A 83 12.92 -9.10 -11.56
CA ALA A 83 13.86 -8.24 -12.27
C ALA A 83 15.27 -8.30 -11.64
N GLY A 84 15.34 -8.34 -10.31
CA GLY A 84 16.58 -8.42 -9.54
C GLY A 84 17.33 -9.72 -9.79
N ALA A 85 16.64 -10.87 -9.77
CA ALA A 85 17.24 -12.17 -10.05
C ALA A 85 17.82 -12.23 -11.48
N GLY A 86 17.11 -11.70 -12.47
CA GLY A 86 17.61 -11.60 -13.84
C GLY A 86 18.84 -10.69 -13.96
N ALA A 87 18.80 -9.52 -13.31
CA ALA A 87 19.90 -8.56 -13.34
C ALA A 87 21.18 -9.12 -12.67
N VAL A 88 21.04 -9.84 -11.56
CA VAL A 88 22.17 -10.48 -10.86
C VAL A 88 22.75 -11.63 -11.68
N ALA A 89 21.90 -12.39 -12.40
CA ALA A 89 22.35 -13.46 -13.28
C ALA A 89 23.19 -12.95 -14.46
N GLU A 90 22.85 -11.78 -15.01
CA GLU A 90 23.63 -11.16 -16.10
C GLU A 90 24.86 -10.40 -15.59
N LYS A 91 24.71 -9.68 -14.48
CA LYS A 91 25.74 -8.79 -13.90
C LYS A 91 25.83 -8.99 -12.38
N PRO A 92 26.73 -9.85 -11.90
CA PRO A 92 26.82 -10.12 -10.46
C PRO A 92 27.22 -8.88 -9.66
N GLU A 93 27.84 -7.86 -10.27
CA GLU A 93 28.24 -6.63 -9.58
C GLU A 93 27.03 -5.80 -9.10
N VAL A 94 25.83 -6.02 -9.63
CA VAL A 94 24.62 -5.29 -9.19
C VAL A 94 23.91 -5.93 -7.99
N PHE A 95 24.40 -7.08 -7.49
CA PHE A 95 23.79 -7.81 -6.36
C PHE A 95 23.50 -6.92 -5.15
N SER A 96 24.49 -6.15 -4.69
CA SER A 96 24.34 -5.28 -3.52
C SER A 96 23.28 -4.20 -3.73
N LYS A 97 23.11 -3.70 -4.97
CA LYS A 97 22.07 -2.70 -5.29
C LYS A 97 20.68 -3.32 -5.27
N VAL A 98 20.54 -4.55 -5.76
CA VAL A 98 19.27 -5.29 -5.75
C VAL A 98 18.84 -5.59 -4.31
N ILE A 99 19.76 -6.07 -3.46
CA ILE A 99 19.48 -6.28 -2.02
C ILE A 99 19.06 -4.98 -1.34
N LEU A 100 19.72 -3.87 -1.65
CA LEU A 100 19.39 -2.58 -1.04
C LEU A 100 17.98 -2.10 -1.43
N MET A 101 17.54 -2.36 -2.66
CA MET A 101 16.15 -2.08 -3.05
C MET A 101 15.13 -2.99 -2.37
N ILE A 102 15.47 -4.27 -2.16
CA ILE A 102 14.63 -5.21 -1.39
C ILE A 102 14.40 -4.68 0.02
N VAL A 103 15.46 -4.23 0.69
CA VAL A 103 15.37 -3.73 2.07
C VAL A 103 14.47 -2.48 2.17
N PHE A 104 14.48 -1.59 1.17
CA PHE A 104 13.56 -0.45 1.16
C PHE A 104 12.10 -0.86 1.06
N VAL A 105 11.78 -1.90 0.30
CA VAL A 105 10.41 -2.43 0.19
C VAL A 105 10.00 -3.11 1.51
N GLU A 106 10.89 -3.87 2.12
CA GLU A 106 10.67 -4.51 3.43
C GLU A 106 10.47 -3.48 4.56
N ALA A 107 11.20 -2.35 4.54
CA ALA A 107 11.03 -1.30 5.53
C ALA A 107 9.59 -0.74 5.56
N ILE A 108 8.93 -0.65 4.39
CA ILE A 108 7.53 -0.22 4.29
C ILE A 108 6.60 -1.28 4.93
N ALA A 109 6.88 -2.57 4.70
CA ALA A 109 6.11 -3.66 5.28
C ALA A 109 6.20 -3.66 6.82
N ILE A 110 7.41 -3.50 7.36
CA ILE A 110 7.66 -3.44 8.80
C ILE A 110 7.02 -2.20 9.44
N TYR A 111 7.02 -1.07 8.72
CA TYR A 111 6.36 0.15 9.21
C TYR A 111 4.84 -0.05 9.37
N ALA A 112 4.17 -0.62 8.37
CA ALA A 112 2.74 -0.94 8.47
C ALA A 112 2.44 -2.01 9.53
N LEU A 113 3.32 -3.00 9.68
CA LEU A 113 3.22 -4.00 10.75
C LEU A 113 3.22 -3.33 12.13
N THR A 114 4.16 -2.41 12.34
CA THR A 114 4.29 -1.67 13.60
C THR A 114 3.07 -0.78 13.85
N LEU A 115 2.53 -0.11 12.82
CA LEU A 115 1.30 0.67 12.94
C LEU A 115 0.08 -0.20 13.30
N GLY A 116 -0.05 -1.38 12.70
CA GLY A 116 -1.10 -2.33 13.04
C GLY A 116 -1.02 -2.76 14.52
N PHE A 117 0.18 -3.11 14.99
CA PHE A 117 0.40 -3.43 16.40
C PHE A 117 0.15 -2.24 17.34
N MET A 118 0.54 -1.04 16.94
CA MET A 118 0.30 0.17 17.73
C MET A 118 -1.21 0.41 17.95
N ILE A 119 -2.04 0.17 16.93
CA ILE A 119 -3.51 0.29 17.05
C ILE A 119 -4.05 -0.76 18.03
N LEU A 120 -3.61 -2.01 17.91
CA LEU A 120 -4.05 -3.10 18.79
C LEU A 120 -3.61 -2.89 20.24
N MET A 121 -2.39 -2.39 20.47
CA MET A 121 -1.88 -2.12 21.83
C MET A 121 -2.54 -0.91 22.50
N LYS A 122 -3.14 -0.01 21.72
CA LYS A 122 -3.84 1.18 22.25
C LYS A 122 -5.29 0.88 22.62
N LEU A 123 -5.81 -0.27 22.19
CA LEU A 123 -7.16 -0.70 22.49
C LEU A 123 -7.21 -1.24 23.94
N PRO A 124 -8.17 -0.79 24.76
CA PRO A 124 -8.30 -1.24 26.15
C PRO A 124 -8.64 -2.73 26.26
#